data_AF-A0A166UAK6-F1
#
_entry.id   AF-A0A166UAK6-F1
#
_cell.length_a   1.000
_cell.length_b   1.000
_cell.length_c   1.000
_cell.angle_alpha   90.00
_cell.angle_beta   90.00
_cell.angle_gamma   90.00
#
_symmetry.space_group_name_H-M   'P 1'
#
loop_
_entity.id
_entity.type
_entity.pdbx_description
1 polymer ?
#
loop_
_entity_poly.entity_id
_entity_poly.type
_entity_poly.pdbx_seq_one_letter_code
_entity_poly.pdbx_strand_id
1 'polypeptide(L)'
;MSLLRRTPLKAKTRIRPVSKKRAAKRQSAEGRAGMLHMKRVKALPCVICGKPGPSDAHHCIHDRYGTDKRSDFAVLPLCVECHRHPHPNAIHTAKQAWRDRNGPDYQFLPVVADMLAGELN
;
A
#
# COMPACT_ATOMS: atom_id res chain seq x y z
N MET A 1 -25.93 -24.01 33.99
CA MET A 1 -24.45 -24.08 34.15
C MET A 1 -23.87 -22.73 33.73
N SER A 2 -23.63 -21.82 34.68
CA SER A 2 -23.16 -20.46 34.38
C SER A 2 -21.65 -20.36 34.55
N LEU A 3 -20.91 -20.36 33.45
CA LEU A 3 -19.48 -20.05 33.43
C LEU A 3 -19.28 -18.54 33.22
N LEU A 4 -19.79 -17.72 34.13
CA LEU A 4 -19.41 -16.31 34.19
C LEU A 4 -18.06 -16.19 34.90
N ARG A 5 -16.98 -15.96 34.14
CA ARG A 5 -15.69 -15.56 34.72
C ARG A 5 -15.89 -14.26 35.51
N ARG A 6 -15.61 -14.31 36.82
CA ARG A 6 -15.83 -13.21 37.77
C ARG A 6 -14.76 -12.11 37.72
N THR A 7 -13.64 -12.36 37.03
CA THR A 7 -12.49 -11.44 37.01
C THR A 7 -12.11 -11.08 35.57
N PRO A 8 -12.02 -9.79 35.23
CA PRO A 8 -11.59 -9.37 33.90
C PRO A 8 -10.12 -9.77 33.65
N LEU A 9 -9.82 -10.15 32.41
CA LEU A 9 -8.46 -10.49 31.99
C LEU A 9 -7.56 -9.26 32.12
N LYS A 10 -6.55 -9.33 32.98
CA LYS A 10 -5.49 -8.30 33.09
C LYS A 10 -4.31 -8.70 32.20
N ALA A 11 -3.87 -7.80 31.33
CA ALA A 11 -2.67 -8.00 30.51
C ALA A 11 -1.43 -8.03 31.42
N LYS A 12 -0.67 -9.13 31.39
CA LYS A 12 0.56 -9.30 32.19
C LYS A 12 1.75 -8.50 31.65
N THR A 13 1.72 -8.15 30.37
CA THR A 13 2.85 -7.50 29.67
C THR A 13 2.35 -6.34 28.82
N ARG A 14 3.09 -5.22 28.84
CA ARG A 14 2.84 -4.09 27.93
C ARG A 14 2.99 -4.54 26.48
N ILE A 15 1.94 -4.33 25.67
CA ILE A 15 2.00 -4.57 24.23
C ILE A 15 2.91 -3.51 23.61
N ARG A 16 3.93 -3.96 22.86
CA ARG A 16 4.80 -3.05 22.12
C ARG A 16 4.01 -2.38 20.99
N PRO A 17 4.22 -1.08 20.72
CA PRO A 17 3.55 -0.41 19.61
C PRO A 17 4.01 -0.95 18.24
N VAL A 18 5.23 -1.52 18.17
CA VAL A 18 5.79 -2.11 16.96
C VAL A 18 6.45 -3.45 17.32
N SER A 19 6.16 -4.49 16.53
CA SER A 19 6.78 -5.81 16.68
C SER A 19 8.29 -5.76 16.42
N LYS A 20 9.05 -6.66 17.04
CA LYS A 20 10.50 -6.80 16.80
C LYS A 20 10.80 -6.97 15.29
N LYS A 21 10.03 -7.83 14.62
CA LYS A 21 10.13 -8.08 13.16
C LYS A 21 9.97 -6.79 12.35
N ARG A 22 8.94 -5.98 12.64
CA ARG A 22 8.68 -4.73 11.91
C ARG A 22 9.74 -3.67 12.20
N ALA A 23 10.24 -3.58 13.44
CA ALA A 23 11.33 -2.68 13.80
C ALA A 23 12.62 -3.05 13.06
N ALA A 24 13.00 -4.33 13.04
CA ALA A 24 14.18 -4.82 12.32
C ALA A 24 14.07 -4.55 10.81
N LYS A 25 12.92 -4.83 10.18
CA LYS A 25 12.71 -4.52 8.75
C LYS A 25 12.92 -3.04 8.46
N ARG A 26 12.40 -2.13 9.29
CA ARG A 26 12.57 -0.67 9.08
C ARG A 26 14.03 -0.22 9.17
N GLN A 27 14.85 -0.91 9.96
CA GLN A 27 16.27 -0.59 10.13
C GLN A 27 17.17 -1.22 9.05
N SER A 28 16.70 -2.26 8.37
CA SER A 28 17.47 -2.93 7.32
C SER A 28 17.77 -1.99 6.14
N ALA A 29 18.80 -2.30 5.36
CA ALA A 29 19.12 -1.56 4.14
C ALA A 29 17.94 -1.57 3.15
N GLU A 30 17.33 -2.73 2.94
CA GLU A 30 16.15 -2.90 2.10
C GLU A 30 14.97 -2.04 2.58
N GLY A 31 14.68 -2.02 3.90
CA GLY A 31 13.59 -1.22 4.44
C GLY A 31 13.81 0.28 4.24
N ARG A 32 15.05 0.75 4.40
CA ARG A 32 15.43 2.15 4.12
C ARG A 32 15.29 2.48 2.64
N ALA A 33 15.78 1.62 1.75
CA ALA A 33 15.65 1.79 0.30
C ALA A 33 14.18 1.79 -0.15
N GLY A 34 13.36 0.88 0.36
CA GLY A 34 11.92 0.82 0.09
C GLY A 34 11.19 2.09 0.57
N MET A 35 11.53 2.63 1.74
CA MET A 35 10.98 3.91 2.20
C MET A 35 11.34 5.08 1.27
N LEU A 36 12.59 5.14 0.80
CA LEU A 36 13.03 6.17 -0.15
C LEU A 36 12.32 6.03 -1.51
N HIS A 37 12.19 4.80 -2.01
CA HIS A 37 11.45 4.53 -3.25
C HIS A 37 9.98 4.97 -3.12
N MET A 38 9.27 4.54 -2.07
CA MET A 38 7.89 4.97 -1.83
C MET A 38 7.78 6.49 -1.71
N LYS A 39 8.75 7.17 -1.08
CA LYS A 39 8.76 8.64 -1.01
C LYS A 39 8.81 9.29 -2.40
N ARG A 40 9.63 8.77 -3.31
CA ARG A 40 9.70 9.25 -4.70
C ARG A 40 8.39 8.99 -5.44
N VAL A 41 7.84 7.78 -5.32
CA VAL A 41 6.55 7.42 -5.94
C VAL A 41 5.43 8.36 -5.47
N LYS A 42 5.34 8.65 -4.17
CA LYS A 42 4.31 9.56 -3.63
C LYS A 42 4.39 10.99 -4.17
N ALA A 43 5.53 11.41 -4.72
CA ALA A 43 5.70 12.73 -5.32
C ALA A 43 5.19 12.79 -6.78
N LEU A 44 4.93 11.65 -7.41
CA LEU A 44 4.43 11.57 -8.79
C LEU A 44 2.91 11.88 -8.85
N PRO A 45 2.41 12.35 -10.02
CA PRO A 45 0.98 12.41 -10.28
C PRO A 45 0.35 11.01 -10.26
N CYS A 46 -0.98 10.96 -10.12
CA CYS A 46 -1.73 9.72 -10.16
C CYS A 46 -1.53 9.02 -11.52
N VAL A 47 -1.03 7.78 -11.53
CA VAL A 47 -0.77 7.04 -12.77
C VAL A 47 -2.05 6.69 -13.55
N ILE A 48 -3.22 6.79 -12.90
CA ILE A 48 -4.51 6.47 -13.52
C ILE A 48 -5.20 7.68 -14.14
N CYS A 49 -5.23 8.81 -13.43
CA CYS A 49 -6.00 9.99 -13.85
C CYS A 49 -5.17 11.26 -14.03
N GLY A 50 -3.86 11.19 -13.83
CA GLY A 50 -2.95 12.34 -13.97
C GLY A 50 -3.08 13.41 -12.88
N LYS A 51 -3.97 13.24 -11.88
CA LYS A 51 -4.14 14.22 -10.79
C LYS A 51 -2.78 14.54 -10.15
N PRO A 52 -2.40 15.83 -10.03
CA PRO A 52 -1.14 16.22 -9.42
C PRO A 52 -0.98 15.65 -8.00
N GLY A 53 0.27 15.43 -7.61
CA GLY A 53 0.60 14.93 -6.28
C GLY A 53 0.22 15.92 -5.15
N PRO A 54 0.30 15.47 -3.88
CA PRO A 54 0.87 14.19 -3.46
C PRO A 54 -0.07 13.00 -3.69
N SER A 55 0.51 11.90 -4.18
CA SER A 55 -0.17 10.61 -4.33
C SER A 55 0.10 9.70 -3.12
N ASP A 56 -0.75 8.69 -2.93
CA ASP A 56 -0.49 7.58 -2.04
C ASP A 56 0.31 6.48 -2.74
N ALA A 57 1.14 5.75 -1.98
CA ALA A 57 1.83 4.56 -2.47
C ALA A 57 0.91 3.33 -2.32
N HIS A 58 0.29 2.91 -3.42
CA HIS A 58 -0.56 1.73 -3.51
C HIS A 58 0.28 0.48 -3.78
N HIS A 59 0.37 -0.44 -2.82
CA HIS A 59 0.98 -1.77 -3.06
C HIS A 59 0.08 -2.60 -3.97
N CYS A 60 0.62 -3.12 -5.08
CA CYS A 60 -0.17 -3.90 -6.05
C CYS A 60 -0.95 -5.05 -5.39
N ILE A 61 -2.21 -5.22 -5.77
CA ILE A 61 -3.15 -6.16 -5.16
C ILE A 61 -3.79 -7.13 -6.16
N HIS A 62 -3.71 -6.90 -7.46
CA HIS A 62 -4.25 -7.83 -8.45
C HIS A 62 -3.39 -9.09 -8.58
N ASP A 63 -4.06 -10.21 -8.86
CA ASP A 63 -3.48 -11.53 -9.13
C ASP A 63 -2.42 -12.00 -8.12
N ARG A 64 -2.66 -11.66 -6.84
CA ARG A 64 -1.87 -12.11 -5.70
C ARG A 64 -2.56 -13.28 -5.01
N TYR A 65 -1.79 -14.33 -4.75
CA TYR A 65 -2.17 -15.46 -3.92
C TYR A 65 -1.24 -15.48 -2.70
N GLY A 66 -1.77 -15.26 -1.49
CA GLY A 66 -1.01 -15.25 -0.24
C GLY A 66 -1.23 -14.02 0.65
N THR A 67 -0.69 -14.08 1.87
CA THR A 67 -0.86 -13.05 2.91
C THR A 67 0.34 -12.10 3.07
N ASP A 68 1.42 -12.35 2.33
CA ASP A 68 2.61 -11.52 2.42
C ASP A 68 2.38 -10.12 1.83
N LYS A 69 2.96 -9.12 2.51
CA LYS A 69 2.98 -7.75 2.03
C LYS A 69 3.82 -7.71 0.75
N ARG A 70 3.31 -7.08 -0.31
CA ARG A 70 4.12 -6.81 -1.50
C ARG A 70 5.33 -5.94 -1.16
N SER A 71 6.37 -6.12 -1.97
CA SER A 71 7.58 -5.32 -1.94
C SER A 71 7.25 -3.82 -1.93
N ASP A 72 8.00 -3.05 -1.16
CA ASP A 72 7.87 -1.58 -1.15
C ASP A 72 8.34 -0.94 -2.48
N PHE A 73 8.92 -1.74 -3.39
CA PHE A 73 9.26 -1.37 -4.77
C PHE A 73 8.15 -1.68 -5.79
N ALA A 74 7.08 -2.38 -5.38
CA ALA A 74 5.96 -2.72 -6.25
C ALA A 74 4.73 -1.86 -5.87
N VAL A 75 4.90 -0.54 -5.94
CA VAL A 75 3.92 0.46 -5.56
C VAL A 75 3.58 1.41 -6.71
N LEU A 76 2.35 1.90 -6.73
CA LEU A 76 1.87 2.88 -7.72
C LEU A 76 1.50 4.20 -7.02
N PRO A 77 1.69 5.35 -7.69
CA PRO A 77 1.16 6.62 -7.22
C PRO A 77 -0.32 6.72 -7.56
N LEU A 78 -1.20 6.63 -6.57
CA LEU A 78 -2.64 6.79 -6.76
C LEU A 78 -3.15 7.97 -5.93
N CYS A 79 -3.98 8.83 -6.52
CA CYS A 79 -4.71 9.84 -5.75
C CYS A 79 -5.78 9.17 -4.86
N VAL A 80 -6.29 9.91 -3.87
CA VAL A 80 -7.28 9.39 -2.91
C VAL A 80 -8.51 8.79 -3.60
N GLU A 81 -8.98 9.39 -4.69
CA GLU A 81 -10.16 8.93 -5.46
C GLU A 81 -9.91 7.62 -6.24
N CYS A 82 -8.67 7.40 -6.68
CA CYS A 82 -8.27 6.15 -7.36
C CYS A 82 -7.81 5.08 -6.36
N HIS A 83 -7.37 5.46 -5.16
CA HIS A 83 -6.77 4.56 -4.17
C HIS A 83 -7.77 4.09 -3.11
N ARG A 84 -8.46 4.99 -2.42
CA ARG A 84 -9.01 4.74 -1.08
C ARG A 84 -10.53 4.69 -1.06
N HIS A 85 -11.07 3.83 -0.19
CA HIS A 85 -12.46 3.86 0.24
C HIS A 85 -12.81 5.21 0.91
N PRO A 86 -14.01 5.79 0.71
CA PRO A 86 -15.19 5.20 0.06
C PRO A 86 -15.39 5.55 -1.42
N HIS A 87 -14.40 6.13 -2.11
CA HIS A 87 -14.63 6.60 -3.48
C HIS A 87 -15.06 5.43 -4.39
N PRO A 88 -16.16 5.53 -5.16
CA PRO A 88 -16.72 4.40 -5.91
C PRO A 88 -15.75 3.81 -6.92
N ASN A 89 -14.91 4.67 -7.51
CA ASN A 89 -13.93 4.27 -8.51
C ASN A 89 -12.57 3.88 -7.92
N ALA A 90 -12.40 3.86 -6.60
CA ALA A 90 -11.15 3.48 -5.97
C ALA A 90 -10.91 1.97 -6.01
N ILE A 91 -9.64 1.58 -6.16
CA ILE A 91 -9.22 0.18 -6.20
C ILE A 91 -9.56 -0.58 -4.91
N HIS A 92 -9.53 0.09 -3.75
CA HIS A 92 -9.92 -0.51 -2.47
C HIS A 92 -11.44 -0.52 -2.23
N THR A 93 -12.25 0.17 -3.05
CA THR A 93 -13.72 0.11 -2.98
C THR A 93 -14.27 -0.94 -3.95
N ALA A 94 -13.87 -0.88 -5.21
CA ALA A 94 -14.43 -1.71 -6.27
C ALA A 94 -13.31 -2.32 -7.12
N LYS A 95 -12.56 -3.26 -6.54
CA LYS A 95 -11.38 -3.88 -7.16
C LYS A 95 -11.65 -4.43 -8.56
N GLN A 96 -12.73 -5.21 -8.73
CA GLN A 96 -13.06 -5.79 -10.04
C GLN A 96 -13.40 -4.71 -11.07
N ALA A 97 -14.32 -3.80 -10.74
CA ALA A 97 -14.66 -2.70 -11.65
C ALA A 97 -13.46 -1.78 -11.97
N TRP A 98 -12.54 -1.59 -11.02
CA TRP A 98 -11.29 -0.89 -11.27
C TRP A 98 -10.41 -1.63 -12.28
N ARG A 99 -10.29 -2.97 -12.15
CA ARG A 99 -9.59 -3.82 -13.12
C ARG A 99 -10.23 -3.76 -14.49
N ASP A 100 -11.55 -3.79 -14.58
CA ASP A 100 -12.25 -3.80 -15.86
C ASP A 100 -12.05 -2.47 -16.60
N ARG A 101 -11.98 -1.35 -15.88
CA ARG A 101 -11.74 -0.02 -16.47
C ARG A 101 -10.28 0.24 -16.84
N ASN A 102 -9.35 -0.17 -15.98
CA ASN A 102 -7.94 0.24 -16.09
C ASN A 102 -7.01 -0.91 -16.51
N GLY A 103 -7.42 -2.17 -16.33
CA GLY A 103 -6.59 -3.37 -16.30
C GLY A 103 -6.01 -3.66 -14.90
N PRO A 104 -5.23 -4.74 -14.70
CA PRO A 104 -4.66 -5.10 -13.40
C PRO A 104 -3.55 -4.13 -12.96
N ASP A 105 -3.49 -3.80 -11.67
CA ASP A 105 -2.63 -2.72 -11.17
C ASP A 105 -1.14 -2.88 -11.46
N TYR A 106 -0.60 -4.10 -11.37
CA TYR A 106 0.82 -4.34 -11.64
C TYR A 106 1.27 -3.94 -13.06
N GLN A 107 0.36 -3.82 -14.03
CA GLN A 107 0.72 -3.43 -15.40
C GLN A 107 1.23 -1.98 -15.50
N PHE A 108 0.95 -1.15 -14.48
CA PHE A 108 1.39 0.25 -14.44
C PHE A 108 2.78 0.41 -13.84
N LEU A 109 3.42 -0.66 -13.35
CA LEU A 109 4.77 -0.59 -12.78
C LEU A 109 5.83 -0.07 -13.77
N PRO A 110 5.85 -0.49 -15.06
CA PRO A 110 6.77 0.08 -16.06
C PRO A 110 6.56 1.58 -16.25
N VAL A 111 5.30 2.03 -16.37
CA VAL A 111 4.97 3.46 -16.49
C VAL A 111 5.48 4.26 -15.29
N VAL A 112 5.34 3.72 -14.07
CA VAL A 112 5.88 4.36 -12.87
C VAL A 112 7.41 4.39 -12.88
N ALA A 113 8.07 3.38 -13.44
CA ALA A 113 9.52 3.38 -13.60
C ALA A 113 9.96 4.52 -14.54
N ASP A 114 9.28 4.70 -15.68
CA ASP A 114 9.57 5.76 -16.65
C ASP A 114 9.30 7.15 -16.04
N MET A 115 8.21 7.31 -15.28
CA MET A 115 7.93 8.54 -14.52
C MET A 115 9.02 8.85 -13.49
N LEU A 116 9.56 7.83 -12.81
CA LEU A 116 10.64 7.99 -11.84
C LEU A 116 11.99 8.32 -12.50
N ALA A 117 12.18 7.92 -13.75
CA ALA A 117 13.35 8.21 -14.57
C ALA A 117 13.26 9.60 -15.25
N GLY A 118 12.06 10.18 -15.32
CA GLY A 118 11.82 11.45 -16.04
C GLY A 118 11.67 11.27 -17.55
N GLU A 119 11.31 10.06 -17.98
CA GLU A 119 11.18 9.68 -19.40
C GLU A 119 9.76 9.93 -19.95
N LEU A 120 8.80 10.19 -19.07
CA LEU A 120 7.45 10.63 -19.40
C LEU A 120 7.32 12.12 -19.08
N ASN A 121 7.36 12.96 -20.11
CA ASN A 121 7.09 14.40 -20.06
C ASN A 121 5.71 14.69 -20.64
#